data_AF-A0A952NBA0-F1
#
_entry.id   AF-A0A952NBA0-F1
#
_cell.length_a   1.000
_cell.length_b   1.000
_cell.length_c   1.000
_cell.angle_alpha   90.00
_cell.angle_beta   90.00
_cell.angle_gamma   90.00
#
_symmetry.space_group_name_H-M   'P 1'
#
loop_
_entity.id
_entity.type
_entity.pdbx_description
1 polymer ?
#
loop_
_entity_poly.entity_id
_entity_poly.type
_entity_poly.pdbx_seq_one_letter_code
_entity_poly.pdbx_strand_id
1 'polypeptide(L)'
;MSKVKKAIQFHAKKRSLEALTKKKKEVESILKSGAVMRVNKKNPKEKPIRHELSVAERDKYRLVHETIKSDIYETKNALGEKKYQYQAVLKAGIENARNERVKMKNRLTQKKLNIILELLEKAKSQKVEDYEKLAQMCRSNDKGDIDLKKLVLKLIKGINGRRPITSIDKDVLEGVIKTFRNNN
;
A
#
# COMPACT_ATOMS: atom_id res chain seq x y z
N MET A 1 -19.75 4.38 -2.55
CA MET A 1 -19.00 5.56 -2.04
C MET A 1 -17.49 5.34 -2.25
N SER A 2 -16.77 6.27 -2.90
CA SER A 2 -15.34 6.14 -3.28
C SER A 2 -14.38 6.00 -2.08
N LYS A 3 -13.23 5.31 -2.27
CA LYS A 3 -12.16 5.14 -1.26
C LYS A 3 -11.68 6.49 -0.70
N VAL A 4 -11.50 7.47 -1.60
CA VAL A 4 -11.10 8.85 -1.26
C VAL A 4 -12.17 9.53 -0.39
N LYS A 5 -13.46 9.36 -0.73
CA LYS A 5 -14.56 9.93 0.06
C LYS A 5 -14.59 9.39 1.50
N LYS A 6 -14.33 8.09 1.69
CA LYS A 6 -14.26 7.48 3.04
C LYS A 6 -13.07 7.98 3.86
N ALA A 7 -11.91 8.15 3.23
CA ALA A 7 -10.73 8.74 3.88
C ALA A 7 -10.99 10.20 4.33
N ILE A 8 -11.53 11.02 3.44
CA ILE A 8 -11.89 12.42 3.73
C ILE A 8 -12.87 12.49 4.92
N GLN A 9 -13.90 11.64 4.95
CA GLN A 9 -14.87 11.60 6.04
C GLN A 9 -14.23 11.22 7.39
N PHE A 10 -13.32 10.25 7.41
CA PHE A 10 -12.58 9.86 8.61
C PHE A 10 -11.74 11.04 9.16
N HIS A 11 -10.95 11.68 8.30
CA HIS A 11 -10.12 12.82 8.70
C HIS A 11 -10.95 14.07 9.08
N ALA A 12 -12.11 14.28 8.46
CA ALA A 12 -13.04 15.34 8.86
C ALA A 12 -13.58 15.11 10.28
N LYS A 13 -14.03 13.89 10.60
CA LYS A 13 -14.52 13.55 11.94
C LYS A 13 -13.42 13.62 13.01
N LYS A 14 -12.19 13.24 12.68
CA LYS A 14 -11.03 13.39 13.57
C LYS A 14 -10.80 14.86 13.94
N ARG A 15 -10.76 15.76 12.94
CA ARG A 15 -10.62 17.21 13.15
C ARG A 15 -11.77 17.79 13.97
N SER A 16 -13.00 17.35 13.71
CA SER A 16 -14.18 17.75 14.48
C SER A 16 -14.05 17.36 15.96
N LEU A 17 -13.58 16.15 16.26
CA LEU A 17 -13.37 15.68 17.63
C LEU A 17 -12.31 16.50 18.37
N GLU A 18 -11.21 16.83 17.70
CA GLU A 18 -10.15 17.68 18.24
C GLU A 18 -10.68 19.09 18.57
N ALA A 19 -11.45 19.69 17.65
CA ALA A 19 -12.07 21.00 17.85
C ALA A 19 -13.06 21.00 19.03
N LEU A 20 -13.93 19.99 19.12
CA LEU A 20 -14.87 19.83 20.24
C LEU A 20 -14.14 19.65 21.58
N THR A 21 -13.05 18.87 21.59
CA THR A 21 -12.25 18.66 22.80
C THR A 21 -11.58 19.96 23.27
N LYS A 22 -11.09 20.78 22.34
CA LYS A 22 -10.55 22.10 22.66
C LYS A 22 -11.63 23.03 23.22
N LYS A 23 -12.79 23.10 22.56
CA LYS A 23 -13.94 23.90 23.00
C LYS A 23 -14.43 23.48 24.39
N LYS A 24 -14.46 22.17 24.69
CA LYS A 24 -14.77 21.65 26.02
C LYS A 24 -13.83 22.22 27.08
N LYS A 25 -12.51 22.17 26.86
CA LYS A 25 -11.50 22.70 27.79
C LYS A 25 -11.64 24.21 28.01
N GLU A 26 -11.93 24.95 26.94
CA GLU A 26 -12.19 26.39 27.02
C GLU A 26 -13.42 26.69 27.90
N VAL A 27 -14.54 26.00 27.66
CA VAL A 27 -15.76 26.16 28.47
C VAL A 27 -15.55 25.73 29.92
N GLU A 28 -14.80 24.65 30.18
CA GLU A 28 -14.43 24.24 31.54
C GLU A 28 -13.60 25.30 32.27
N SER A 29 -12.64 25.92 31.57
CA SER A 29 -11.83 27.00 32.12
C SER A 29 -12.69 28.21 32.46
N ILE A 30 -13.65 28.57 31.60
CA ILE A 30 -14.60 29.67 31.81
C ILE A 30 -15.51 29.40 33.01
N LEU A 31 -16.06 28.19 33.13
CA LEU A 31 -16.90 27.80 34.26
C LEU A 31 -16.13 27.79 35.57
N LYS A 32 -14.86 27.39 35.56
CA LYS A 32 -13.98 27.39 36.74
C LYS A 32 -13.56 28.80 37.16
N SER A 33 -13.23 29.67 36.19
CA SER A 33 -12.78 31.04 36.46
C SER A 33 -13.92 32.00 36.76
N GLY A 34 -15.15 31.65 36.33
CA GLY A 34 -16.33 32.52 36.41
C GLY A 34 -16.22 33.77 35.55
N ALA A 35 -15.29 33.83 34.59
CA ALA A 35 -15.02 35.01 33.78
C ALA A 35 -14.56 34.67 32.36
N VAL A 36 -14.81 35.60 31.43
CA VAL A 36 -14.42 35.49 30.02
C VAL A 36 -13.65 36.73 29.57
N MET A 37 -12.69 36.55 28.66
CA MET A 37 -12.03 37.68 28.01
C MET A 37 -12.91 38.14 26.85
N ARG A 38 -13.41 39.38 26.89
CA ARG A 38 -14.19 39.98 25.80
C ARG A 38 -13.36 41.01 25.05
N VAL A 39 -13.39 40.95 23.73
CA VAL A 39 -12.82 41.97 22.85
C VAL A 39 -13.88 43.04 22.59
N ASN A 40 -13.49 44.31 22.62
CA ASN A 40 -14.37 45.41 22.26
C ASN A 40 -14.71 45.33 20.77
N LYS A 41 -15.99 45.15 20.44
CA LYS A 41 -16.44 45.01 19.04
C LYS A 41 -16.24 46.30 18.22
N LYS A 42 -16.27 47.47 18.87
CA LYS A 42 -16.08 48.76 18.19
C LYS A 42 -14.60 49.01 17.87
N ASN A 43 -13.70 48.51 18.74
CA ASN A 43 -12.24 48.64 18.59
C ASN A 43 -11.54 47.28 18.76
N PRO A 44 -11.47 46.45 17.69
CA PRO A 44 -10.93 45.09 17.77
C PRO A 44 -9.44 45.00 18.10
N LYS A 45 -8.70 46.11 17.97
CA LYS A 45 -7.25 46.20 18.27
C LYS A 45 -6.96 46.40 19.77
N GLU A 46 -7.97 46.74 20.57
CA GLU A 46 -7.82 46.87 22.02
C GLU A 46 -7.61 45.50 22.69
N LYS A 47 -6.85 45.48 23.79
CA LYS A 47 -6.62 44.25 24.55
C LYS A 47 -7.97 43.73 25.09
N PRO A 48 -8.19 42.39 25.08
CA PRO A 48 -9.39 41.82 25.67
C PRO A 48 -9.50 42.20 27.16
N ILE A 49 -10.71 42.51 27.61
CA ILE A 49 -11.01 42.85 29.01
C ILE A 49 -11.65 41.64 29.70
N ARG A 50 -11.26 41.37 30.95
CA ARG A 50 -11.89 40.33 31.76
C ARG A 50 -13.29 40.75 32.17
N HIS A 51 -14.29 39.94 31.85
CA HIS A 51 -15.68 40.14 32.19
C HIS A 51 -16.16 38.98 33.07
N GLU A 52 -16.61 39.30 34.28
CA GLU A 52 -17.18 38.30 35.19
C GLU A 52 -18.57 37.88 34.72
N LEU A 53 -18.85 36.57 34.83
CA LEU A 53 -20.11 36.00 34.41
C LEU A 53 -21.14 36.10 35.52
N SER A 54 -22.30 36.64 35.17
CA SER A 54 -23.52 36.53 35.98
C SER A 54 -23.96 35.08 36.14
N VAL A 55 -24.85 34.80 37.11
CA VAL A 55 -25.42 33.46 37.33
C VAL A 55 -26.08 32.93 36.06
N ALA A 56 -26.91 33.75 35.42
CA ALA A 56 -27.60 33.38 34.17
C ALA A 56 -26.61 33.09 33.02
N GLU A 57 -25.50 33.81 32.91
CA GLU A 57 -24.48 33.52 31.91
C GLU A 57 -23.70 32.24 32.22
N ARG A 58 -23.40 31.95 33.49
CA ARG A 58 -22.79 30.68 33.88
C ARG A 58 -23.67 29.49 33.54
N ASP A 59 -24.97 29.60 33.74
CA ASP A 59 -25.92 28.53 33.39
C ASP A 59 -25.98 28.29 31.86
N LYS A 60 -25.89 29.35 31.05
CA LYS A 60 -25.71 29.20 29.59
C LYS A 60 -24.43 28.42 29.25
N TYR A 61 -23.31 28.71 29.91
CA TYR A 61 -22.06 27.96 29.70
C TYR A 61 -22.14 26.50 30.18
N ARG A 62 -22.91 26.21 31.25
CA ARG A 62 -23.19 24.83 31.69
C ARG A 62 -23.96 24.05 30.64
N LEU A 63 -25.03 24.63 30.09
CA LEU A 63 -25.78 24.01 29.00
C LEU A 63 -24.89 23.73 27.79
N VAL A 64 -24.07 24.71 27.38
CA VAL A 64 -23.09 24.54 26.29
C VAL A 64 -22.10 23.41 26.61
N HIS A 65 -21.63 23.29 27.85
CA HIS A 65 -20.73 22.22 28.27
C HIS A 65 -21.35 20.83 28.11
N GLU A 66 -22.60 20.67 28.53
CA GLU A 66 -23.34 19.40 28.37
C GLU A 66 -23.60 19.06 26.90
N THR A 67 -23.98 20.04 26.07
CA THR A 67 -24.10 19.83 24.61
C THR A 67 -22.77 19.37 24.02
N ILE A 68 -21.65 20.03 24.36
CA ILE A 68 -20.32 19.63 23.86
C ILE A 68 -19.96 18.21 24.31
N LYS A 69 -20.30 17.79 25.54
CA LYS A 69 -20.08 16.41 25.99
C LYS A 69 -20.86 15.42 25.13
N SER A 70 -22.13 15.71 24.85
CA SER A 70 -22.98 14.89 23.97
C SER A 70 -22.38 14.79 22.57
N ASP A 71 -22.01 15.93 21.97
CA ASP A 71 -21.42 16.00 20.63
C ASP A 71 -20.10 15.23 20.53
N ILE A 72 -19.28 15.26 21.60
CA ILE A 72 -18.04 14.49 21.68
C ILE A 72 -18.35 12.98 21.66
N TYR A 73 -19.36 12.56 22.41
CA TYR A 73 -19.77 11.15 22.45
C TYR A 73 -20.24 10.67 21.06
N GLU A 74 -21.16 11.40 20.44
CA GLU A 74 -21.66 11.08 19.09
C GLU A 74 -20.55 11.10 18.04
N THR A 75 -19.66 12.10 18.11
CA THR A 75 -18.52 12.21 17.18
C THR A 75 -17.53 11.07 17.36
N LYS A 76 -17.28 10.59 18.59
CA LYS A 76 -16.44 9.43 18.85
C LYS A 76 -17.04 8.16 18.25
N ASN A 77 -18.33 7.93 18.43
CA ASN A 77 -19.03 6.78 17.86
C ASN A 77 -18.95 6.80 16.33
N ALA A 78 -19.28 7.93 15.71
CA ALA A 78 -19.18 8.12 14.27
C ALA A 78 -17.74 7.95 13.75
N LEU A 79 -16.73 8.41 14.51
CA LEU A 79 -15.32 8.22 14.16
C LEU A 79 -14.94 6.73 14.17
N GLY A 80 -15.44 5.95 15.15
CA GLY A 80 -15.26 4.51 15.22
C GLY A 80 -15.76 3.79 13.97
N GLU A 81 -17.00 4.09 13.56
CA GLU A 81 -17.60 3.55 12.35
C GLU A 81 -16.79 3.90 11.09
N LYS A 82 -16.38 5.18 10.96
CA LYS A 82 -15.59 5.64 9.80
C LYS A 82 -14.19 5.03 9.78
N LYS A 83 -13.57 4.79 10.94
CA LYS A 83 -12.28 4.08 11.05
C LYS A 83 -12.39 2.66 10.52
N TYR A 84 -13.43 1.93 10.92
CA TYR A 84 -13.68 0.58 10.43
C TYR A 84 -13.85 0.54 8.91
N GLN A 85 -14.70 1.43 8.36
CA GLN A 85 -14.92 1.54 6.92
C GLN A 85 -13.64 1.88 6.14
N TYR A 86 -12.79 2.75 6.70
CA TYR A 86 -11.51 3.12 6.10
C TYR A 86 -10.51 1.96 6.09
N GLN A 87 -10.40 1.23 7.21
CA GLN A 87 -9.53 0.05 7.32
C GLN A 87 -9.95 -1.08 6.38
N ALA A 88 -11.25 -1.35 6.24
CA ALA A 88 -11.77 -2.34 5.30
C ALA A 88 -11.36 -2.01 3.85
N VAL A 89 -11.41 -0.73 3.48
CA VAL A 89 -10.99 -0.25 2.16
C VAL A 89 -9.48 -0.37 1.94
N LEU A 90 -8.68 -0.08 2.96
CA LEU A 90 -7.22 -0.24 2.90
C LEU A 90 -6.84 -1.72 2.69
N LYS A 91 -7.45 -2.64 3.44
CA LYS A 91 -7.23 -4.08 3.28
C LYS A 91 -7.57 -4.55 1.87
N ALA A 92 -8.74 -4.20 1.35
CA ALA A 92 -9.14 -4.53 -0.02
C ALA A 92 -8.22 -3.88 -1.08
N GLY A 93 -7.70 -2.68 -0.81
CA GLY A 93 -6.71 -2.03 -1.68
C GLY A 93 -5.37 -2.76 -1.73
N ILE A 94 -4.86 -3.19 -0.58
CA ILE A 94 -3.62 -3.95 -0.45
C ILE A 94 -3.75 -5.31 -1.15
N GLU A 95 -4.88 -6.00 -0.96
CA GLU A 95 -5.15 -7.28 -1.59
C GLU A 95 -5.23 -7.16 -3.12
N ASN A 96 -5.93 -6.16 -3.63
CA ASN A 96 -5.97 -5.89 -5.07
C ASN A 96 -4.57 -5.55 -5.62
N ALA A 97 -3.79 -4.72 -4.94
CA ALA A 97 -2.42 -4.40 -5.37
C ALA A 97 -1.51 -5.65 -5.37
N ARG A 98 -1.66 -6.53 -4.37
CA ARG A 98 -0.96 -7.82 -4.32
C ARG A 98 -1.35 -8.70 -5.50
N ASN A 99 -2.64 -8.82 -5.78
CA ASN A 99 -3.17 -9.62 -6.88
C ASN A 99 -2.70 -9.08 -8.24
N GLU A 100 -2.70 -7.76 -8.44
CA GLU A 100 -2.15 -7.13 -9.66
C GLU A 100 -0.64 -7.38 -9.80
N ARG A 101 0.12 -7.31 -8.71
CA ARG A 101 1.55 -7.64 -8.72
C ARG A 101 1.79 -9.11 -9.12
N VAL A 102 0.98 -10.04 -8.59
CA VAL A 102 1.06 -11.46 -8.97
C VAL A 102 0.69 -11.66 -10.43
N LYS A 103 -0.38 -11.04 -10.93
CA LYS A 103 -0.75 -11.09 -12.36
C LYS A 103 0.35 -10.56 -13.27
N MET A 104 0.95 -9.41 -12.92
CA MET A 104 2.08 -8.86 -13.68
C MET A 104 3.30 -9.78 -13.68
N LYS A 105 3.65 -10.35 -12.52
CA LYS A 105 4.72 -11.34 -12.40
C LYS A 105 4.44 -12.54 -13.32
N ASN A 106 3.24 -13.11 -13.26
CA ASN A 106 2.84 -14.24 -14.09
C ASN A 106 2.89 -13.89 -15.59
N ARG A 107 2.44 -12.70 -15.98
CA ARG A 107 2.50 -12.23 -17.38
C ARG A 107 3.94 -12.10 -17.88
N LEU A 108 4.85 -11.58 -17.04
CA LEU A 108 6.28 -11.50 -17.37
C LEU A 108 6.90 -12.89 -17.49
N THR A 109 6.59 -13.80 -16.55
CA THR A 109 7.04 -15.20 -16.61
C THR A 109 6.55 -15.88 -17.88
N GLN A 110 5.29 -15.70 -18.26
CA GLN A 110 4.73 -16.28 -19.50
C GLN A 110 5.43 -15.73 -20.75
N LYS A 111 5.69 -14.41 -20.81
CA LYS A 111 6.45 -13.82 -21.92
C LYS A 111 7.86 -14.41 -22.03
N LYS A 112 8.58 -14.55 -20.90
CA LYS A 112 9.91 -15.18 -20.87
C LYS A 112 9.85 -16.63 -21.33
N LEU A 113 8.85 -17.40 -20.90
CA LEU A 113 8.64 -18.78 -21.34
C LEU A 113 8.41 -18.88 -22.85
N ASN A 114 7.55 -18.02 -23.41
CA ASN A 114 7.29 -18.02 -24.85
C ASN A 114 8.57 -17.73 -25.65
N ILE A 115 9.37 -16.74 -25.23
CA ILE A 115 10.67 -16.43 -25.85
C ILE A 115 11.61 -17.65 -25.81
N ILE A 116 11.66 -18.35 -24.68
CA ILE A 116 12.49 -19.55 -24.55
C ILE A 116 11.98 -20.68 -25.45
N LEU A 117 10.67 -20.91 -25.51
CA LEU A 117 10.09 -21.92 -26.40
C LEU A 117 10.41 -21.62 -27.87
N GLU A 118 10.27 -20.36 -28.29
CA GLU A 118 10.66 -19.91 -29.65
C GLU A 118 12.15 -20.14 -29.92
N LEU A 119 13.03 -19.82 -28.96
CA LEU A 119 14.47 -20.06 -29.10
C LEU A 119 14.79 -21.55 -29.17
N LEU A 120 14.12 -22.40 -28.39
CA LEU A 120 14.30 -23.86 -28.43
C LEU A 120 13.78 -24.47 -29.73
N GLU A 121 12.67 -23.97 -30.29
CA GLU A 121 12.16 -24.39 -31.59
C GLU A 121 13.11 -24.00 -32.72
N LYS A 122 13.66 -22.78 -32.72
CA LYS A 122 14.68 -22.34 -33.68
C LYS A 122 16.00 -23.10 -33.54
N ALA A 123 16.39 -23.40 -32.31
CA ALA A 123 17.61 -24.16 -32.03
C ALA A 123 17.52 -25.63 -32.47
N LYS A 124 16.32 -26.21 -32.59
CA LYS A 124 16.11 -27.52 -33.24
C LYS A 124 16.38 -27.50 -34.74
N SER A 125 16.36 -26.32 -35.38
CA SER A 125 16.47 -26.14 -36.84
C SER A 125 17.77 -25.46 -37.31
N GLN A 126 18.85 -25.51 -36.51
CA GLN A 126 20.22 -24.98 -36.77
C GLN A 126 20.49 -23.58 -36.18
N LYS A 127 21.26 -23.53 -35.07
CA LYS A 127 22.44 -22.65 -34.82
C LYS A 127 22.88 -22.66 -33.34
N VAL A 128 24.20 -22.66 -33.12
CA VAL A 128 24.86 -22.63 -31.79
C VAL A 128 24.62 -21.30 -31.05
N GLU A 129 24.54 -20.18 -31.78
CA GLU A 129 24.29 -18.83 -31.23
C GLU A 129 22.98 -18.71 -30.43
N ASP A 130 21.95 -19.48 -30.80
CA ASP A 130 20.64 -19.41 -30.11
C ASP A 130 20.69 -20.11 -28.74
N TYR A 131 21.56 -21.11 -28.57
CA TYR A 131 21.85 -21.73 -27.28
C TYR A 131 22.67 -20.80 -26.37
N GLU A 132 23.57 -19.99 -26.92
CA GLU A 132 24.34 -18.99 -26.15
C GLU A 132 23.44 -17.86 -25.63
N LYS A 133 22.50 -17.36 -26.45
CA LYS A 133 21.48 -16.39 -26.00
C LYS A 133 20.60 -16.93 -24.89
N LEU A 134 20.20 -18.20 -24.99
CA LEU A 134 19.47 -18.94 -23.94
C LEU A 134 20.29 -19.03 -22.64
N ALA A 135 21.58 -19.35 -22.74
CA ALA A 135 22.49 -19.41 -21.60
C ALA A 135 22.68 -18.03 -20.95
N GLN A 136 22.77 -16.96 -21.74
CA GLN A 136 22.93 -15.59 -21.25
C GLN A 136 21.66 -15.09 -20.53
N MET A 137 20.47 -15.40 -21.04
CA MET A 137 19.20 -15.16 -20.32
C MET A 137 19.11 -15.97 -19.02
N CYS A 138 19.74 -17.14 -18.95
CA CYS A 138 19.81 -17.93 -17.72
C CYS A 138 20.87 -17.44 -16.72
N ARG A 139 21.71 -16.46 -17.06
CA ARG A 139 22.73 -15.89 -16.15
C ARG A 139 22.23 -14.68 -15.35
N SER A 140 21.06 -14.11 -15.65
CA SER A 140 20.48 -13.05 -14.81
C SER A 140 20.12 -13.59 -13.42
N ASN A 141 20.50 -12.83 -12.38
CA ASN A 141 20.36 -13.17 -10.96
C ASN A 141 18.95 -12.94 -10.38
N ASP A 142 17.94 -12.86 -11.24
CA ASP A 142 16.59 -12.54 -10.78
C ASP A 142 15.93 -13.80 -10.17
N LYS A 143 15.37 -13.69 -8.95
CA LYS A 143 14.76 -14.84 -8.25
C LYS A 143 13.60 -15.49 -9.03
N GLY A 144 12.95 -14.75 -9.93
CA GLY A 144 11.93 -15.28 -10.85
C GLY A 144 12.52 -16.16 -11.96
N ASP A 145 13.81 -16.09 -12.22
CA ASP A 145 14.50 -16.87 -13.23
C ASP A 145 14.87 -18.27 -12.73
N ILE A 146 14.90 -18.56 -11.42
CA ILE A 146 15.28 -19.89 -10.91
C ILE A 146 14.29 -20.99 -11.36
N ASP A 147 12.99 -20.71 -11.25
CA ASP A 147 11.96 -21.67 -11.68
C ASP A 147 11.90 -21.81 -13.20
N LEU A 148 12.13 -20.72 -13.91
CA LEU A 148 12.27 -20.69 -15.37
C LEU A 148 13.48 -21.53 -15.81
N LYS A 149 14.64 -21.32 -15.20
CA LYS A 149 15.89 -22.07 -15.41
C LYS A 149 15.67 -23.57 -15.20
N LYS A 150 14.98 -23.98 -14.12
CA LYS A 150 14.63 -25.39 -13.87
C LYS A 150 13.75 -25.99 -14.97
N LEU A 151 12.77 -25.23 -15.48
CA LEU A 151 11.87 -25.68 -16.54
C LEU A 151 12.60 -25.84 -17.88
N VAL A 152 13.46 -24.88 -18.23
CA VAL A 152 14.30 -24.92 -19.43
C VAL A 152 15.26 -26.10 -19.39
N LEU A 153 15.89 -26.35 -18.24
CA LEU A 153 16.82 -27.47 -18.07
C LEU A 153 16.14 -28.83 -18.26
N LYS A 154 14.90 -28.98 -17.79
CA LYS A 154 14.08 -30.18 -18.03
C LYS A 154 13.76 -30.38 -19.51
N LEU A 155 13.40 -29.30 -20.22
CA LEU A 155 13.12 -29.35 -21.66
C LEU A 155 14.37 -29.74 -22.48
N ILE A 156 15.52 -29.13 -22.21
CA ILE A 156 16.80 -29.46 -22.86
C ILE A 156 17.15 -30.94 -22.63
N LYS A 157 17.05 -31.43 -21.39
CA LYS A 157 17.29 -32.84 -21.06
C LYS A 157 16.33 -33.79 -21.77
N GLY A 158 15.06 -33.41 -21.91
CA GLY A 158 14.06 -34.21 -22.64
C GLY A 158 14.33 -34.31 -24.15
N ILE A 159 14.91 -33.26 -24.75
CA ILE A 159 15.32 -33.26 -26.15
C ILE A 159 16.59 -34.13 -26.35
N ASN A 160 17.57 -34.01 -25.46
CA ASN A 160 18.81 -34.81 -25.50
C ASN A 160 18.59 -36.29 -25.15
N GLY A 161 17.62 -36.63 -24.31
CA GLY A 161 17.29 -38.03 -24.02
C GLY A 161 16.66 -38.78 -25.21
N ARG A 162 16.16 -38.05 -26.23
CA ARG A 162 15.47 -38.62 -27.40
C ARG A 162 16.27 -38.52 -28.71
N ARG A 163 17.42 -37.84 -28.73
CA ARG A 163 18.32 -37.75 -29.89
C ARG A 163 19.72 -38.17 -29.48
N PRO A 164 20.47 -38.92 -30.30
CA PRO A 164 21.88 -39.17 -30.03
C PRO A 164 22.63 -37.84 -29.92
N ILE A 165 23.60 -37.80 -29.00
CA ILE A 165 24.44 -36.64 -28.61
C ILE A 165 25.14 -35.95 -29.80
N THR A 166 25.11 -36.57 -30.98
CA THR A 166 25.81 -36.16 -32.20
C THR A 166 25.29 -34.89 -32.89
N SER A 167 24.21 -34.25 -32.43
CA SER A 167 23.68 -33.00 -33.04
C SER A 167 23.82 -31.74 -32.18
N ILE A 168 24.33 -31.86 -30.95
CA ILE A 168 24.66 -30.72 -30.10
C ILE A 168 26.07 -30.97 -29.58
N ASP A 169 26.98 -30.05 -29.89
CA ASP A 169 28.38 -30.17 -29.53
C ASP A 169 28.54 -30.43 -28.02
N LYS A 170 29.19 -31.54 -27.68
CA LYS A 170 29.25 -32.10 -26.32
C LYS A 170 29.88 -31.11 -25.35
N ASP A 171 30.83 -30.33 -25.85
CA ASP A 171 31.57 -29.32 -25.09
C ASP A 171 30.69 -28.11 -24.73
N VAL A 172 29.78 -27.72 -25.62
CA VAL A 172 28.78 -26.65 -25.37
C VAL A 172 27.80 -27.11 -24.28
N LEU A 173 27.37 -28.37 -24.34
CA LEU A 173 26.49 -28.97 -23.34
C LEU A 173 27.15 -29.06 -21.96
N GLU A 174 28.42 -29.46 -21.90
CA GLU A 174 29.20 -29.47 -20.66
C GLU A 174 29.44 -28.05 -20.12
N GLY A 175 29.67 -27.06 -20.99
CA GLY A 175 29.80 -25.65 -20.61
C GLY A 175 28.53 -25.09 -19.97
N VAL A 176 27.37 -25.39 -20.55
CA VAL A 176 26.05 -25.03 -19.98
C VAL A 176 25.86 -25.71 -18.63
N ILE A 177 26.10 -27.02 -18.52
CA ILE A 177 25.94 -27.78 -17.27
C ILE A 177 26.88 -27.28 -16.17
N LYS A 178 28.16 -27.00 -16.48
CA LYS A 178 29.13 -26.43 -15.53
C LYS A 178 28.69 -25.06 -15.04
N THR A 179 28.20 -24.19 -15.94
CA THR A 179 27.67 -22.86 -15.58
C THR A 179 26.47 -22.97 -14.65
N PHE A 180 25.61 -23.98 -14.84
CA PHE A 180 24.46 -24.25 -13.96
C PHE A 180 24.86 -24.85 -12.60
N ARG A 181 25.93 -25.66 -12.53
CA ARG A 181 26.40 -26.28 -11.28
C ARG A 181 27.16 -25.31 -10.36
N ASN A 182 27.91 -24.36 -10.92
CA ASN A 182 28.74 -23.43 -10.14
C ASN A 182 27.95 -22.25 -9.54
N ASN A 183 26.65 -22.11 -9.83
CA ASN A 183 25.79 -21.02 -9.33
C ASN A 183 24.68 -21.51 -8.36
N ASN A 184 24.75 -22.78 -7.92
CA ASN A 184 24.02 -23.35 -6.78
C ASN A 184 24.99 -23.59 -5.64
#